data_AF-A0A6L6XBL4-F1
#
_entry.id   AF-A0A6L6XBL4-F1
#
_cell.length_a   1.000
_cell.length_b   1.000
_cell.length_c   1.000
_cell.angle_alpha   90.00
_cell.angle_beta   90.00
_cell.angle_gamma   90.00
#
_symmetry.space_group_name_H-M   'P 1'
#
loop_
_entity.id
_entity.type
_entity.pdbx_description
1 polymer ?
#
loop_
_entity_poly.entity_id
_entity_poly.type
_entity_poly.pdbx_seq_one_letter_code
_entity_poly.pdbx_strand_id
1 'polypeptide(L)'
;MTDITREEFVIKLTKGDDIKHARDLINGDTTDKPHVFTRIVHRQADYNPRWSYSNNPDKTEFFNEALEVCDATIPYVEDNLDEAGGAFLPGNYWCDWTSRLVREIPAP
;
A
#
# COMPACT_ATOMS: atom_id res chain seq x y z
N MET A 1 0.57 3.99 6.01
CA MET A 1 0.24 4.92 4.92
C MET A 1 -1.18 5.42 5.11
N THR A 2 -1.49 6.55 4.50
CA THR A 2 -2.85 7.08 4.35
C THR A 2 -3.12 7.38 2.89
N ASP A 3 -4.36 7.68 2.56
CA ASP A 3 -4.81 8.09 1.22
C ASP A 3 -5.68 9.36 1.30
N ILE A 4 -6.39 9.70 0.22
CA ILE A 4 -7.31 10.86 0.20
C ILE A 4 -8.46 10.78 1.22
N THR A 5 -8.83 9.57 1.65
CA THR A 5 -9.86 9.33 2.68
C THR A 5 -9.31 9.55 4.08
N ARG A 6 -7.98 9.65 4.23
CA ARG A 6 -7.23 9.76 5.50
C ARG A 6 -7.32 8.51 6.38
N GLU A 7 -7.80 7.41 5.83
CA GLU A 7 -7.78 6.13 6.52
C GLU A 7 -6.34 5.63 6.66
N GLU A 8 -6.07 4.89 7.74
CA GLU A 8 -4.73 4.35 8.00
C GLU A 8 -4.63 2.89 7.57
N PHE A 9 -3.61 2.58 6.78
CA PHE A 9 -3.24 1.22 6.41
C PHE A 9 -1.75 1.00 6.64
N VAL A 10 -1.37 0.02 7.45
CA VAL A 10 0.04 -0.31 7.69
C VAL A 10 0.53 -1.22 6.56
N ILE A 11 1.63 -0.83 5.92
CA ILE A 11 2.32 -1.69 4.95
C ILE A 11 3.54 -2.33 5.62
N LYS A 12 3.74 -3.62 5.38
CA LYS A 12 4.95 -4.34 5.78
C LYS A 12 5.94 -4.36 4.62
N LEU A 13 7.18 -3.97 4.89
CA LEU A 13 8.28 -4.00 3.92
C LEU A 13 9.36 -4.99 4.39
N THR A 14 9.95 -5.74 3.47
CA THR A 14 11.00 -6.74 3.75
C THR A 14 12.32 -6.47 3.02
N LYS A 15 12.30 -5.72 1.92
CA LYS A 15 13.51 -5.42 1.14
C LYS A 15 14.22 -4.17 1.68
N GLY A 16 15.53 -4.26 1.84
CA GLY A 16 16.35 -3.18 2.41
C GLY A 16 16.22 -1.87 1.63
N ASP A 17 16.23 -1.93 0.30
CA ASP A 17 16.11 -0.75 -0.56
C ASP A 17 14.74 -0.07 -0.42
N ASP A 18 13.66 -0.85 -0.38
CA ASP A 18 12.30 -0.33 -0.18
C ASP A 18 12.13 0.29 1.22
N ILE A 19 12.70 -0.33 2.25
CA ILE A 19 12.70 0.21 3.62
C ILE A 19 13.46 1.54 3.67
N LYS A 20 14.63 1.62 3.01
CA LYS A 20 15.40 2.86 2.94
C LYS A 20 14.61 3.95 2.23
N HIS A 21 14.03 3.65 1.06
CA HIS A 21 13.22 4.61 0.30
C HIS A 21 12.02 5.11 1.10
N ALA A 22 11.33 4.21 1.81
CA ALA A 22 10.22 4.56 2.69
C ALA A 22 10.63 5.55 3.79
N ARG A 23 11.82 5.36 4.39
CA ARG A 23 12.37 6.27 5.39
C ARG A 23 12.76 7.61 4.78
N ASP A 24 13.40 7.60 3.62
CA ASP A 24 13.76 8.82 2.89
C ASP A 24 12.49 9.64 2.57
N LEU A 25 11.38 9.00 2.18
CA LEU A 25 10.08 9.65 1.96
C LEU A 25 9.50 10.25 3.25
N ILE A 26 9.54 9.52 4.37
CA ILE A 26 9.00 9.98 5.66
C ILE A 26 9.81 11.16 6.20
N ASN A 27 11.13 11.15 6.03
CA ASN A 27 12.03 12.22 6.47
C ASN A 27 12.01 13.45 5.53
N GLY A 28 11.44 13.30 4.33
CA GLY A 28 11.48 14.34 3.30
C GLY A 28 12.83 14.44 2.57
N ASP A 29 13.69 13.43 2.68
CA ASP A 29 14.95 13.32 1.97
C ASP A 29 14.74 13.04 0.46
N THR A 30 13.57 12.51 0.10
CA THR A 30 13.14 12.34 -1.29
C THR A 30 11.66 12.67 -1.49
N THR A 31 11.33 13.09 -2.71
CA THR A 31 9.95 13.21 -3.21
C THR A 31 9.71 12.30 -4.41
N ASP A 32 10.73 11.54 -4.82
CA ASP A 32 10.64 10.58 -5.92
C ASP A 32 9.86 9.34 -5.47
N LYS A 33 9.02 8.82 -6.35
CA LYS A 33 8.19 7.65 -6.16
C LYS A 33 7.43 7.67 -4.83
N PRO A 34 6.52 8.62 -4.61
CA PRO A 34 5.93 8.83 -3.30
C PRO A 34 4.74 7.88 -3.01
N HIS A 35 4.29 7.13 -4.00
CA HIS A 35 3.10 6.27 -3.92
C HIS A 35 3.48 4.80 -3.77
N VAL A 36 2.62 4.04 -3.09
CA VAL A 36 2.81 2.62 -2.79
C VAL A 36 2.15 1.77 -3.86
N PHE A 37 2.92 0.92 -4.50
CA PHE A 37 2.44 -0.15 -5.36
C PHE A 37 2.61 -1.48 -4.62
N THR A 38 1.57 -2.31 -4.57
CA THR A 38 1.67 -3.63 -3.96
C THR A 38 0.72 -4.64 -4.58
N ARG A 39 0.93 -5.92 -4.25
CA ARG A 39 -0.11 -6.94 -4.41
C ARG A 39 -0.82 -7.16 -3.09
N ILE A 40 -2.14 -7.06 -3.06
CA ILE A 40 -2.90 -7.35 -1.84
C ILE A 40 -3.04 -8.85 -1.60
N VAL A 41 -3.18 -9.21 -0.32
CA VAL A 41 -3.50 -10.54 0.17
C VAL A 41 -4.83 -10.44 0.90
N HIS A 42 -5.79 -11.28 0.54
CA HIS A 42 -7.14 -11.35 1.15
C HIS A 42 -7.07 -12.02 2.52
N ARG A 43 -6.32 -11.40 3.42
CA ARG A 43 -6.11 -11.84 4.78
C ARG A 43 -5.80 -10.62 5.65
N GLN A 44 -6.57 -10.49 6.71
CA GLN A 44 -6.29 -9.56 7.79
C GLN A 44 -4.92 -9.86 8.42
N ALA A 45 -4.14 -8.82 8.65
CA ALA A 45 -2.90 -8.90 9.43
C ALA A 45 -3.10 -8.26 10.81
N ASP A 46 -2.37 -8.72 11.82
CA ASP A 46 -2.49 -8.22 13.20
C ASP A 46 -2.23 -6.71 13.30
N TYR A 47 -1.39 -6.17 12.42
CA TYR A 47 -1.06 -4.74 12.34
C TYR A 47 -2.11 -3.90 11.56
N ASN A 48 -3.11 -4.54 10.95
CA ASN A 48 -4.24 -3.92 10.25
C ASN A 48 -5.58 -4.53 10.72
N PRO A 49 -5.95 -4.42 12.01
CA PRO A 49 -7.14 -5.09 12.55
C PRO A 49 -8.47 -4.53 12.02
N ARG A 50 -8.45 -3.44 11.26
CA ARG A 50 -9.64 -2.87 10.61
C ARG A 50 -9.90 -3.42 9.20
N TRP A 51 -8.88 -3.96 8.55
CA TRP A 51 -8.93 -4.33 7.15
C TRP A 51 -8.88 -5.85 7.00
N SER A 52 -9.72 -6.39 6.13
CA SER A 52 -9.78 -7.81 5.81
C SER A 52 -8.66 -8.25 4.85
N TYR A 53 -7.79 -7.31 4.47
CA TYR A 53 -6.67 -7.52 3.57
C TYR A 53 -5.37 -6.89 4.10
N SER A 54 -4.25 -7.32 3.53
CA SER A 54 -2.90 -6.84 3.83
C SER A 54 -2.07 -6.72 2.56
N ASN A 55 -0.95 -6.02 2.61
CA ASN A 55 -0.02 -5.98 1.49
C ASN A 55 0.87 -7.23 1.46
N ASN A 56 1.28 -7.67 0.28
CA ASN A 56 2.33 -8.65 0.12
C ASN A 56 3.70 -7.96 0.26
N PRO A 57 4.49 -8.25 1.32
CA PRO A 57 5.75 -7.53 1.55
C PRO A 57 6.79 -7.72 0.45
N ASP A 58 6.79 -8.88 -0.21
CA ASP A 58 7.77 -9.19 -1.26
C ASP A 58 7.40 -8.56 -2.62
N LYS A 59 6.14 -8.14 -2.75
CA LYS A 59 5.57 -7.49 -3.95
C LYS A 59 5.16 -6.05 -3.68
N THR A 60 5.79 -5.39 -2.72
CA THR A 60 5.63 -3.96 -2.47
C THR A 60 6.79 -3.19 -3.06
N GLU A 61 6.51 -2.07 -3.70
CA GLU A 61 7.47 -1.11 -4.26
C GLU A 61 6.84 0.30 -4.32
N PHE A 62 7.59 1.27 -4.84
CA PHE A 62 7.18 2.67 -4.90
C PHE A 62 7.17 3.21 -6.34
N PHE A 63 6.24 4.11 -6.65
CA PHE A 63 6.06 4.64 -8.01
C PHE A 63 5.75 6.14 -8.08
N ASN A 64 6.08 6.75 -9.22
CA ASN A 64 5.67 8.12 -9.59
C ASN A 64 4.36 8.11 -10.38
N GLU A 65 4.27 7.20 -11.35
CA GLU A 65 3.13 6.99 -12.23
C GLU A 65 2.93 5.49 -12.41
N ALA A 66 1.67 5.05 -12.55
CA ALA A 66 1.30 3.67 -12.83
C ALA A 66 0.42 3.64 -14.08
N LEU A 67 0.62 2.68 -14.98
CA LEU A 67 -0.19 2.53 -16.20
C LEU A 67 -1.33 1.49 -16.04
N GLU A 68 -1.51 0.95 -14.83
CA GLU A 68 -2.41 -0.16 -14.54
C GLU A 68 -3.76 0.30 -13.96
N VAL A 69 -4.80 -0.54 -14.12
CA VAL A 69 -6.09 -0.38 -13.44
C VAL A 69 -5.96 -0.95 -12.02
N CYS A 70 -5.24 -0.24 -11.17
CA CYS A 70 -4.98 -0.64 -9.77
C CYS A 70 -5.24 0.47 -8.75
N ASP A 71 -5.73 1.63 -9.18
CA ASP A 71 -6.03 2.75 -8.30
C ASP A 71 -7.36 2.53 -7.55
N ALA A 72 -7.29 2.56 -6.22
CA ALA A 72 -8.42 2.44 -5.33
C ALA A 72 -8.01 2.98 -3.95
N THR A 73 -8.96 3.64 -3.26
CA THR A 73 -8.75 4.06 -1.87
C THR A 73 -8.83 2.86 -0.93
N ILE A 74 -8.21 2.96 0.25
CA ILE A 74 -8.19 1.94 1.30
C ILE A 74 -9.60 1.37 1.58
N PRO A 75 -10.62 2.18 1.94
CA PRO A 75 -11.96 1.65 2.20
C PRO A 75 -12.62 1.06 0.94
N TYR A 76 -12.33 1.60 -0.25
CA TYR A 76 -12.92 1.05 -1.48
C TYR A 76 -12.39 -0.36 -1.79
N VAL A 77 -11.14 -0.65 -1.45
CA VAL A 77 -10.60 -2.03 -1.53
C VAL A 77 -11.32 -2.94 -0.55
N GLU A 78 -11.57 -2.50 0.69
CA GLU A 78 -12.32 -3.29 1.67
C GLU A 78 -13.74 -3.59 1.20
N ASP A 79 -14.45 -2.57 0.72
CA ASP A 79 -15.85 -2.66 0.29
C ASP A 79 -16.05 -3.57 -0.93
N ASN A 80 -15.00 -3.76 -1.75
CA ASN A 80 -15.03 -4.55 -2.98
C ASN A 80 -13.99 -5.69 -2.96
N LEU A 81 -13.56 -6.12 -1.77
CA LEU A 81 -12.47 -7.09 -1.63
C LEU A 81 -12.77 -8.43 -2.31
N ASP A 82 -14.05 -8.83 -2.34
CA ASP A 82 -14.53 -10.05 -2.99
C ASP A 82 -14.38 -10.04 -4.52
N GLU A 83 -14.37 -8.86 -5.15
CA GLU A 83 -14.13 -8.69 -6.58
C GLU A 83 -12.63 -8.54 -6.92
N ALA A 84 -11.79 -8.29 -5.91
CA ALA A 84 -10.37 -8.01 -6.10
C ALA A 84 -9.61 -9.23 -6.65
N GLY A 85 -8.79 -8.98 -7.67
CA GLY A 85 -8.09 -10.02 -8.44
C GLY A 85 -8.78 -10.39 -9.75
N GLY A 86 -10.04 -9.98 -9.93
CA GLY A 86 -10.82 -10.10 -11.16
C GLY A 86 -10.80 -8.82 -11.99
N ALA A 87 -11.98 -8.24 -12.24
CA ALA A 87 -12.11 -6.96 -12.94
C ALA A 87 -11.68 -5.78 -12.06
N PHE A 88 -11.94 -5.88 -10.75
CA PHE A 88 -11.39 -4.98 -9.75
C PHE A 88 -10.00 -5.45 -9.33
N LEU A 89 -9.01 -4.54 -9.33
CA LEU A 89 -7.61 -4.83 -9.03
C LEU A 89 -7.09 -6.12 -9.71
N PRO A 90 -7.00 -6.17 -11.05
CA PRO A 90 -6.61 -7.38 -11.77
C PRO A 90 -5.30 -7.97 -11.23
N GLY A 91 -5.30 -9.27 -10.92
CA GLY A 91 -4.13 -9.92 -10.33
C GLY A 91 -3.82 -9.54 -8.87
N ASN A 92 -4.71 -8.78 -8.21
CA ASN A 92 -4.57 -8.17 -6.89
C ASN A 92 -3.53 -7.04 -6.83
N TYR A 93 -3.19 -6.42 -7.95
CA TYR A 93 -2.34 -5.23 -7.94
C TYR A 93 -3.12 -4.03 -7.45
N TRP A 94 -2.53 -3.32 -6.51
CA TRP A 94 -3.08 -2.13 -5.88
C TRP A 94 -2.04 -1.03 -5.87
N CYS A 95 -2.41 0.12 -6.42
CA CYS A 95 -1.56 1.28 -6.58
C CYS A 95 -2.35 2.52 -6.22
N ASP A 96 -2.56 2.79 -4.94
CA ASP A 96 -3.32 3.97 -4.52
C ASP A 96 -2.57 5.26 -4.92
N TRP A 97 -3.11 6.00 -5.90
CA TRP A 97 -2.52 7.24 -6.44
C TRP A 97 -2.56 8.40 -5.46
N THR A 98 -3.25 8.24 -4.34
CA THR A 98 -3.31 9.24 -3.27
C THR A 98 -2.53 8.81 -2.03
N SER A 99 -1.91 7.62 -2.09
CA SER A 99 -1.14 7.07 -0.98
C SER A 99 0.02 7.97 -0.55
N ARG A 100 0.20 8.06 0.76
CA ARG A 100 1.28 8.77 1.44
C ARG A 100 1.78 7.96 2.62
N LEU A 101 3.09 7.79 2.73
CA LEU A 101 3.70 7.33 3.98
C LEU A 101 3.68 8.46 5.01
N VAL A 102 3.30 8.13 6.24
CA VAL A 102 3.10 9.12 7.31
C VAL A 102 4.01 8.90 8.51
N ARG A 103 4.40 7.63 8.77
CA ARG A 103 5.32 7.24 9.85
C ARG A 103 5.82 5.82 9.64
N GLU A 104 6.97 5.50 10.23
CA GLU A 104 7.44 4.13 10.43
C GLU A 104 6.87 3.58 11.74
N ILE A 105 6.45 2.32 11.74
CA ILE A 105 6.05 1.60 12.95
C ILE A 105 7.12 0.53 13.19
N PRO A 106 7.87 0.59 14.30
CA PRO A 106 8.85 -0.44 14.63
C PRO A 106 8.18 -1.81 14.72
N ALA A 107 8.88 -2.86 14.28
CA ALA A 107 8.46 -4.22 14.58
C ALA A 107 8.38 -4.40 16.11
N PRO A 108 7.33 -5.05 16.63
CA PRO A 108 7.24 -5.38 18.05
C PRO A 108 8.33 -6.37 18.49
#